data_AF-A0A353T4H3-F1
#
_entry.id   AF-A0A353T4H3-F1
#
_cell.length_a   1.000
_cell.length_b   1.000
_cell.length_c   1.000
_cell.angle_alpha   90.00
_cell.angle_beta   90.00
_cell.angle_gamma   90.00
#
_symmetry.space_group_name_H-M   'P 1'
#
loop_
_entity.id
_entity.type
_entity.pdbx_description
1 polymer ?
#
loop_
_entity_poly.entity_id
_entity_poly.type
_entity_poly.pdbx_seq_one_letter_code
_entity_poly.pdbx_strand_id
1 'polypeptide(L)' 'MNCFTIENLNLYYGTFQALRNVDLSVEEKNITALIGP' A
#
# COMPACT_ATOMS: atom_id res chain seq x y z
N MET A 1 -15.06 -7.92 3.72
CA MET A 1 -14.41 -8.51 2.53
C MET A 1 -13.47 -7.44 1.98
N ASN A 2 -12.21 -7.77 1.74
CA ASN A 2 -11.26 -6.80 1.20
C ASN A 2 -11.43 -6.72 -0.31
N CYS A 3 -11.47 -5.51 -0.87
CA CYS A 3 -11.40 -5.31 -2.31
C CYS A 3 -9.95 -5.29 -2.81
N PHE A 4 -9.01 -4.87 -1.96
CA PHE A 4 -7.58 -5.03 -2.20
C PHE A 4 -6.89 -5.64 -0.97
N THR A 5 -6.00 -6.59 -1.24
CA THR A 5 -5.04 -7.11 -0.27
C THR A 5 -3.66 -7.02 -0.92
N ILE A 6 -2.77 -6.26 -0.31
CA ILE A 6 -1.40 -6.00 -0.76
C ILE A 6 -0.50 -6.48 0.36
N GLU A 7 0.45 -7.35 0.01
CA GLU A 7 1.38 -7.95 0.97
C GLU A 7 2.80 -7.77 0.44
N ASN A 8 3.72 -7.41 1.34
CA ASN A 8 5.16 -7.26 1.11
C ASN A 8 5.49 -6.37 -0.11
N LEU A 9 4.73 -5.29 -0.31
CA LEU A 9 4.94 -4.37 -1.44
C LEU A 9 6.27 -3.62 -1.26
N ASN A 10 7.13 -3.77 -2.26
CA ASN A 10 8.35 -2.99 -2.37
C ASN A 10 8.33 -2.22 -3.70
N LEU A 11 8.55 -0.91 -3.65
CA LEU A 11 8.59 -0.02 -4.81
C LEU A 11 9.93 0.69 -4.88
N TYR A 12 10.57 0.63 -6.04
CA TYR A 12 11.89 1.21 -6.28
C TYR A 12 11.88 2.13 -7.51
N TYR A 13 12.46 3.32 -7.37
CA TYR A 13 12.86 4.18 -8.47
C TYR A 13 14.37 4.04 -8.69
N GLY A 14 14.76 3.06 -9.50
CA GLY A 14 16.17 2.69 -9.68
C GLY A 14 16.76 2.15 -8.37
N THR A 15 17.77 2.83 -7.83
CA THR A 15 18.38 2.47 -6.53
C THR A 15 17.62 3.03 -5.33
N PHE A 16 16.71 4.00 -5.52
CA PHE A 16 15.92 4.57 -4.44
C PHE A 16 14.70 3.70 -4.14
N GLN A 17 14.52 3.33 -2.87
CA GLN A 17 13.35 2.58 -2.43
C GLN A 17 12.28 3.51 -1.89
N ALA A 18 11.17 3.67 -2.62
CA ALA A 18 10.05 4.52 -2.23
C ALA A 18 9.09 3.84 -1.26
N LEU A 19 8.79 2.54 -1.46
CA LEU A 19 8.00 1.75 -0.53
C LEU A 19 8.81 0.52 -0.12
N ARG A 20 8.81 0.23 1.19
CA ARG A 20 9.54 -0.90 1.76
C ARG A 20 8.62 -1.78 2.57
N ASN A 21 8.41 -2.99 2.07
CA ASN A 21 7.61 -4.04 2.69
C ASN A 21 6.28 -3.55 3.25
N VAL A 22 5.50 -2.88 2.40
CA VAL A 22 4.20 -2.32 2.79
C VAL A 22 3.12 -3.40 2.65
N ASP A 23 2.41 -3.63 3.75
CA ASP A 23 1.18 -4.42 3.78
C ASP A 23 -0.01 -3.46 3.87
N LEU A 24 -1.00 -3.63 2.98
CA LEU A 24 -2.20 -2.80 2.93
C LEU A 24 -3.44 -3.63 2.60
N SER A 25 -4.49 -3.46 3.37
CA SER A 25 -5.82 -3.98 3.07
C SER A 25 -6.80 -2.83 2.84
N VAL A 26 -7.54 -2.88 1.73
CA VAL A 26 -8.63 -1.95 1.44
C VAL A 26 -9.93 -2.72 1.53
N GLU A 27 -10.80 -2.28 2.43
CA GLU A 27 -12.10 -2.89 2.64
C GLU A 27 -13.11 -2.43 1.59
N GLU A 28 -13.92 -3.37 1.11
CA GLU A 28 -15.01 -3.03 0.20
C GLU A 28 -16.01 -2.09 0.89
N LYS A 29 -16.49 -1.07 0.16
CA LYS A 29 -17.50 -0.08 0.63
C LYS A 29 -17.03 0.82 1.78
N ASN A 30 -15.74 0.85 2.08
CA ASN A 30 -15.15 1.77 3.04
C ASN A 30 -14.22 2.78 2.34
N ILE A 31 -14.11 3.97 2.92
CA ILE A 31 -13.19 5.00 2.44
C ILE A 31 -11.85 4.81 3.16
N THR A 32 -10.79 4.55 2.39
CA THR A 32 -9.41 4.52 2.88
C THR A 32 -8.69 5.77 2.41
N ALA A 33 -8.13 6.55 3.33
CA ALA A 33 -7.28 7.69 3.03
C ALA A 33 -5.80 7.32 3.23
N LEU A 34 -4.96 7.66 2.25
CA LEU A 34 -3.50 7.62 2.39
C LEU A 34 -3.02 9.03 2.69
N ILE A 35 -2.46 9.25 3.88
CA ILE A 35 -2.02 10.58 4.34
C ILE A 35 -0.54 10.52 4.65
N GLY A 36 0.21 11.48 4.11
CA GLY A 36 1.61 11.70 4.39
C GLY A 36 1.97 13.18 4.25
N PRO A 37 3.13 13.61 4.79
CA PRO A 37 3.70 14.93 4.52
C PRO A 37 4.09 15.11 3.05
#